data_AF-A0A971SGR9-F1
#
_entry.id   AF-A0A971SGR9-F1
#
_cell.length_a   1.000
_cell.length_b   1.000
_cell.length_c   1.000
_cell.angle_alpha   90.00
_cell.angle_beta   90.00
_cell.angle_gamma   90.00
#
_symmetry.space_group_name_H-M   'P 1'
#
loop_
_entity.id
_entity.type
_entity.pdbx_description
1 polymer ?
#
loop_
_entity_poly.entity_id
_entity_poly.type
_entity_poly.pdbx_seq_one_letter_code
_entity_poly.pdbx_strand_id
1 'polypeptide(L)'
;MAQAIALPGAGWDIVYIEAENGNRTEVHLEPQKIEQTVIGITYIDDNGHFIIQYVAPNSNNSNPVLLVGDEIIAIEGIAFSDSERISKLIASSVGTPLTIEIIRNGERMRVQSAPSVIISDMPLGLYLTESHNFGDILNQTLAYPWSIIRSNVAGVGMIFSGQLSLRESLAGPIGIVSMVSETVQQSTSFRQAIEYVLMLFGLLSVAVGFFNLLPIPPLDGGHLLFAAIEGIKRKPLSDRFKQVVTTVGLVLFLALFVLVIYLDASKLLGF
;
A
#
# COMPACT_ATOMS: atom_id res chain seq x y z
N MET A 1 -13.51 -13.36 -15.71
CA MET A 1 -13.28 -13.15 -14.27
C MET A 1 -13.23 -14.52 -13.60
N ALA A 2 -12.09 -14.91 -13.04
CA ALA A 2 -11.99 -16.11 -12.20
C ALA A 2 -11.88 -15.65 -10.74
N GLN A 3 -12.72 -16.18 -9.87
CA GLN A 3 -12.56 -16.04 -8.42
C GLN A 3 -11.84 -17.29 -7.91
N ALA A 4 -10.68 -17.11 -7.31
CA ALA A 4 -10.01 -18.14 -6.53
C ALA A 4 -10.11 -17.76 -5.05
N ILE A 5 -10.62 -18.68 -4.23
CA ILE A 5 -10.61 -18.58 -2.76
C ILE A 5 -9.42 -19.43 -2.30
N ALA A 6 -8.49 -18.83 -1.55
CA ALA A 6 -7.26 -19.50 -1.12
C ALA A 6 -7.22 -19.70 0.40
N LEU A 7 -6.73 -20.88 0.82
CA LEU A 7 -6.23 -21.16 2.16
C LEU A 7 -4.70 -21.41 2.07
N PRO A 8 -3.88 -20.88 2.99
CA PRO A 8 -2.42 -21.03 2.94
C PRO A 8 -1.95 -22.47 3.22
N GLY A 9 -1.01 -22.98 2.41
CA GLY A 9 -0.21 -24.19 2.70
C GLY A 9 -0.54 -25.47 1.92
N ALA A 10 -1.57 -25.50 1.07
CA ALA A 10 -1.89 -26.63 0.19
C ALA A 10 -1.59 -26.28 -1.29
N GLY A 11 -1.17 -27.26 -2.10
CA GLY A 11 -1.05 -27.11 -3.55
C GLY A 11 -2.38 -26.65 -4.16
N TRP A 12 -2.33 -25.88 -5.25
CA TRP A 12 -3.52 -25.27 -5.85
C TRP A 12 -3.98 -26.04 -7.06
N ASP A 13 -5.26 -26.42 -7.08
CA ASP A 13 -5.92 -26.87 -8.30
C ASP A 13 -6.56 -25.67 -8.99
N ILE A 14 -5.90 -25.15 -10.02
CA ILE A 14 -6.42 -24.04 -10.82
C ILE A 14 -7.19 -24.60 -12.01
N VAL A 15 -8.43 -24.15 -12.15
CA VAL A 15 -9.25 -24.42 -13.33
C VAL A 15 -9.24 -23.16 -14.21
N TYR A 16 -8.59 -23.23 -15.36
CA TYR A 16 -8.62 -22.16 -16.37
C TYR A 16 -9.54 -22.57 -17.52
N ILE A 17 -10.33 -21.61 -18.00
CA ILE A 17 -11.20 -21.77 -19.17
C ILE A 17 -10.69 -20.82 -20.25
N GLU A 18 -10.23 -21.38 -21.36
CA GLU A 18 -9.77 -20.62 -22.53
C GLU A 18 -10.91 -19.77 -23.10
N ALA A 19 -10.68 -18.45 -23.20
CA ALA A 19 -11.70 -17.51 -23.64
C ALA A 19 -12.10 -17.71 -25.12
N GLU A 20 -11.22 -18.26 -25.95
CA GLU A 20 -11.44 -18.42 -27.40
C GLU A 20 -12.28 -19.65 -27.76
N ASN A 21 -12.15 -20.75 -27.02
CA ASN A 21 -12.78 -22.04 -27.36
C ASN A 21 -13.55 -22.69 -26.19
N GLY A 22 -13.50 -22.11 -24.99
CA GLY A 22 -14.17 -22.64 -23.81
C GLY A 22 -13.52 -23.90 -23.21
N ASN A 23 -12.32 -24.28 -23.65
CA ASN A 23 -11.63 -25.47 -23.14
C ASN A 23 -11.24 -25.27 -21.68
N ARG A 24 -11.58 -26.27 -20.87
CA ARG A 24 -11.30 -26.31 -19.44
C ARG A 24 -10.02 -27.10 -19.20
N THR A 25 -9.01 -26.45 -18.63
CA THR A 25 -7.74 -27.06 -18.24
C THR A 25 -7.59 -26.96 -16.73
N GLU A 26 -7.30 -28.08 -16.08
CA GLU A 26 -6.95 -28.13 -14.66
C GLU A 26 -5.44 -28.21 -14.52
N VAL A 27 -4.85 -27.35 -13.70
CA VAL A 27 -3.42 -27.29 -13.43
C VAL A 27 -3.21 -27.36 -11.93
N HIS A 28 -2.43 -28.35 -11.48
CA HIS A 28 -1.95 -28.42 -10.12
C HIS A 28 -0.67 -27.58 -9.97
N LEU A 29 -0.69 -26.57 -9.10
CA LEU A 29 0.45 -25.72 -8.80
C LEU A 29 0.96 -26.02 -7.40
N GLU A 30 2.21 -26.45 -7.31
CA GLU A 30 2.93 -26.47 -6.04
C GLU A 30 3.60 -25.11 -5.80
N PRO A 31 3.45 -24.49 -4.60
CA PRO A 31 4.10 -23.24 -4.28
C PRO A 31 5.62 -23.35 -4.46
N GLN A 32 6.20 -22.47 -5.27
CA GLN A 32 7.64 -22.35 -5.32
C GLN A 32 8.15 -21.78 -3.99
N LYS A 33 9.11 -22.49 -3.41
CA LYS A 33 9.79 -22.06 -2.19
C LYS A 33 10.92 -21.13 -2.56
N ILE A 34 10.97 -19.97 -1.94
CA ILE A 34 12.10 -19.05 -2.05
C ILE A 34 12.93 -19.11 -0.77
N GLU A 35 14.23 -19.27 -0.97
CA GLU A 35 15.21 -19.15 0.09
C GLU A 35 15.59 -17.67 0.22
N GLN A 36 15.27 -17.09 1.37
CA GLN A 36 15.67 -15.73 1.70
C GLN A 36 16.59 -15.75 2.89
N THR A 37 17.73 -15.07 2.78
CA THR A 37 18.62 -14.88 3.92
C THR A 37 18.13 -13.70 4.73
N VAL A 38 17.81 -13.95 6.00
CA VAL A 38 17.30 -12.92 6.90
C VAL A 38 18.02 -13.00 8.24
N ILE A 39 18.07 -11.89 8.94
CA ILE A 39 18.49 -11.85 10.36
C ILE A 39 17.33 -12.24 11.30
N GLY A 40 16.12 -12.38 10.73
CA GLY A 40 14.89 -12.84 11.38
C GLY A 40 14.44 -11.98 12.54
N ILE A 41 14.34 -10.69 12.28
CA ILE A 41 13.70 -9.72 13.16
C ILE A 41 12.57 -9.03 12.41
N THR A 42 11.58 -8.56 13.16
CA THR A 42 10.64 -7.54 12.70
C THR A 42 10.85 -6.32 13.57
N TYR A 43 10.89 -5.13 12.98
CA TYR A 43 11.08 -3.88 13.70
C TYR A 43 10.05 -2.84 13.26
N ILE A 44 9.84 -1.84 14.11
CA ILE A 44 9.15 -0.59 13.76
C ILE A 44 10.22 0.48 13.62
N ASP A 45 10.06 1.32 12.59
CA ASP A 45 10.83 2.55 12.44
C ASP A 45 10.04 3.70 13.09
N ASP A 46 10.57 4.23 14.19
CA ASP A 46 10.08 5.45 14.82
C ASP A 46 11.11 6.57 14.59
N ASN A 47 10.97 7.29 13.48
CA ASN A 47 11.81 8.44 13.13
C ASN A 47 13.32 8.16 13.12
N GLY A 48 13.73 6.99 12.63
CA GLY A 48 15.12 6.54 12.59
C GLY A 48 15.56 5.72 13.81
N HIS A 49 14.63 5.45 14.75
CA HIS A 49 14.82 4.49 15.83
C HIS A 49 14.19 3.14 15.44
N PHE A 50 15.03 2.12 15.25
CA PHE A 50 14.59 0.81 14.74
C PHE A 50 14.37 -0.18 15.88
N ILE A 51 13.14 -0.22 16.41
CA ILE A 51 12.80 -1.00 17.61
C ILE A 51 12.30 -2.38 17.22
N ILE A 52 12.99 -3.43 17.69
CA ILE A 52 12.63 -4.82 17.46
C ILE A 52 11.28 -5.14 18.11
N GLN A 53 10.32 -5.60 17.31
CA GLN A 53 9.01 -6.07 17.75
C GLN A 53 8.93 -7.60 17.86
N TYR A 54 9.73 -8.29 17.07
CA TYR A 54 9.72 -9.74 17.02
C TYR A 54 11.11 -10.25 16.64
N VAL A 55 11.49 -11.38 17.23
CA VAL A 55 12.72 -12.10 16.91
C VAL A 55 12.37 -13.55 16.61
N ALA A 56 12.70 -14.00 15.41
CA ALA A 56 12.45 -15.35 14.96
C ALA A 56 13.36 -16.34 15.74
N PRO A 57 12.80 -17.38 16.37
CA PRO A 57 13.57 -18.33 17.19
C PRO A 57 14.71 -19.02 16.43
N ASN A 58 14.55 -19.20 15.13
CA ASN A 58 15.47 -19.89 14.21
C ASN A 58 16.54 -18.96 13.58
N SER A 59 16.39 -17.64 13.65
CA SER A 59 17.34 -16.68 13.06
C SER A 59 18.25 -16.00 14.08
N ASN A 60 18.21 -16.49 15.31
CA ASN A 60 18.94 -15.94 16.45
C ASN A 60 19.79 -17.03 17.13
N ASN A 61 20.54 -17.81 16.35
CA ASN A 61 21.48 -18.85 16.83
C ASN A 61 20.97 -19.77 17.94
N SER A 62 19.67 -20.09 17.98
CA SER A 62 19.01 -20.90 19.01
C SER A 62 19.12 -20.36 20.46
N ASN A 63 19.64 -19.14 20.66
CA ASN A 63 19.79 -18.50 21.96
C ASN A 63 19.54 -17.00 21.78
N PRO A 64 18.57 -16.37 22.47
CA PRO A 64 18.11 -15.05 22.07
C PRO A 64 19.15 -13.95 22.36
N VAL A 65 20.01 -13.67 21.38
CA VAL A 65 21.02 -12.61 21.44
C VAL A 65 20.36 -11.25 21.24
N LEU A 66 19.45 -11.16 20.26
CA LEU A 66 18.52 -10.05 20.06
C LEU A 66 17.22 -10.28 20.83
N LEU A 67 16.65 -9.22 21.39
CA LEU A 67 15.41 -9.24 22.17
C LEU A 67 14.40 -8.22 21.63
N VAL A 68 13.11 -8.49 21.87
CA VAL A 68 12.04 -7.51 21.63
C VAL A 68 12.27 -6.30 22.52
N GLY A 69 12.17 -5.11 21.93
CA GLY A 69 12.45 -3.82 22.58
C GLY A 69 13.89 -3.32 22.41
N ASP A 70 14.79 -4.10 21.82
CA ASP A 70 16.11 -3.58 21.42
C ASP A 70 15.96 -2.58 20.28
N GLU A 71 16.75 -1.51 20.30
CA GLU A 71 16.87 -0.58 19.18
C GLU A 71 18.15 -0.89 18.39
N ILE A 72 18.04 -1.06 17.07
CA ILE A 72 19.19 -1.35 16.21
C ILE A 72 19.77 -0.07 15.64
N ILE A 73 21.07 0.11 15.82
CA ILE A 73 21.81 1.29 15.30
C ILE A 73 22.56 0.93 14.02
N ALA A 74 23.31 -0.17 14.01
CA ALA A 74 24.20 -0.53 12.92
C ALA A 74 24.50 -2.04 12.85
N ILE A 75 24.89 -2.52 11.66
CA ILE A 75 25.40 -3.88 11.44
C ILE A 75 26.73 -3.78 10.69
N GLU A 76 27.79 -4.37 11.25
CA GLU A 76 29.17 -4.27 10.72
C GLU A 76 29.62 -2.83 10.44
N GLY A 77 29.19 -1.89 11.29
CA GLY A 77 29.48 -0.46 11.16
C GLY A 77 28.70 0.26 10.05
N ILE A 78 27.80 -0.43 9.35
CA ILE A 78 26.84 0.18 8.42
C ILE A 78 25.61 0.59 9.21
N ALA A 79 25.20 1.87 9.11
CA ALA A 79 24.00 2.36 9.76
C ALA A 79 22.77 1.56 9.33
N PHE A 80 21.93 1.16 10.28
CA PHE A 80 20.78 0.32 9.98
C PHE A 80 19.72 1.02 9.10
N SER A 81 19.72 2.36 9.10
CA SER A 81 18.93 3.19 8.18
C SER A 81 19.33 3.04 6.71
N ASP A 82 20.52 2.52 6.39
CA ASP A 82 20.98 2.27 5.03
C ASP A 82 20.49 0.89 4.56
N SER A 83 19.19 0.82 4.28
CA SER A 83 18.47 -0.43 3.99
C SER A 83 19.07 -1.19 2.79
N GLU A 84 19.58 -0.49 1.78
CA GLU A 84 20.19 -1.10 0.59
C GLU A 84 21.49 -1.84 0.95
N ARG A 85 22.40 -1.18 1.67
CA ARG A 85 23.68 -1.79 2.05
C ARG A 85 23.51 -2.88 3.09
N ILE A 86 22.58 -2.69 4.03
CA ILE A 86 22.23 -3.72 5.03
C ILE A 86 21.65 -4.96 4.35
N SER A 87 20.73 -4.79 3.39
CA SER A 87 20.14 -5.92 2.66
C SER A 87 21.20 -6.70 1.86
N LYS A 88 22.11 -5.99 1.19
CA LYS A 88 23.24 -6.61 0.46
C LYS A 88 24.18 -7.35 1.40
N LEU A 89 24.52 -6.75 2.55
CA LEU A 89 25.37 -7.37 3.57
C LEU A 89 24.74 -8.67 4.06
N ILE A 90 23.48 -8.62 4.53
CA ILE A 90 22.75 -9.78 5.05
C ILE A 90 22.67 -10.89 3.99
N ALA A 91 22.31 -10.57 2.75
CA ALA A 91 22.22 -11.54 1.66
C ALA A 91 23.56 -12.25 1.35
N SER A 92 24.69 -11.58 1.59
CA SER A 92 26.04 -12.11 1.34
C SER A 92 26.68 -12.83 2.55
N SER A 93 26.05 -12.78 3.72
CA SER A 93 26.64 -13.22 4.99
C SER A 93 25.90 -14.40 5.64
N VAL A 94 25.32 -15.28 4.84
CA VAL A 94 24.59 -16.48 5.30
C VAL A 94 25.45 -17.28 6.29
N GLY A 95 24.94 -17.52 7.49
CA GLY A 95 25.61 -18.31 8.54
C GLY A 95 26.89 -17.68 9.12
N THR A 96 27.31 -16.51 8.64
CA THR A 96 28.47 -15.80 9.18
C THR A 96 28.01 -14.85 10.27
N PRO A 97 28.54 -14.93 11.50
CA PRO A 97 28.18 -14.00 12.57
C PRO A 97 28.49 -12.56 12.18
N LEU A 98 27.47 -11.70 12.26
CA LEU A 98 27.57 -10.26 12.07
C LEU A 98 27.48 -9.55 13.41
N THR A 99 28.30 -8.51 13.58
CA THR A 99 28.30 -7.62 14.73
C THR A 99 27.21 -6.58 14.56
N ILE A 100 26.25 -6.60 15.47
CA ILE A 100 25.11 -5.68 15.50
C ILE A 100 25.29 -4.74 16.69
N GLU A 101 25.21 -3.44 16.45
CA GLU A 101 25.19 -2.41 17.48
C GLU A 101 23.73 -2.12 17.85
N ILE A 102 23.38 -2.32 19.12
CA ILE A 102 22.02 -2.12 19.64
C ILE A 102 22.03 -1.22 20.88
N ILE A 103 20.88 -0.63 21.19
CA ILE A 103 20.56 -0.05 22.50
C ILE A 103 19.58 -0.98 23.20
N ARG A 104 19.95 -1.44 24.40
CA ARG A 104 19.09 -2.24 25.28
C ARG A 104 19.04 -1.55 26.64
N ASN A 105 17.84 -1.22 27.12
CA ASN A 105 17.64 -0.50 28.38
C ASN A 105 18.44 0.82 28.47
N GLY A 106 18.66 1.51 27.33
CA GLY A 106 19.42 2.76 27.27
C GLY A 106 20.94 2.61 27.19
N GLU A 107 21.49 1.40 27.27
CA GLU A 107 22.93 1.15 27.11
C GLU A 107 23.24 0.66 25.69
N ARG A 108 24.29 1.24 25.09
CA ARG A 108 24.81 0.78 23.80
C ARG A 108 25.66 -0.47 24.00
N MET A 109 25.34 -1.52 23.26
CA MET A 109 26.09 -2.77 23.31
C MET A 109 26.25 -3.39 21.92
N ARG A 110 27.25 -4.26 21.79
CA ARG A 110 27.53 -5.02 20.57
C ARG A 110 27.16 -6.47 20.80
N VAL A 111 26.39 -7.01 19.87
CA VAL A 111 25.93 -8.39 19.90
C VAL A 111 26.25 -9.07 18.58
N GLN A 112 26.38 -10.40 18.57
CA GLN A 112 26.66 -11.16 17.35
C GLN A 112 25.47 -12.05 17.01
N SER A 113 24.92 -11.88 15.80
CA SER A 113 23.90 -12.77 15.25
C SER A 113 24.28 -13.17 13.84
N ALA A 114 23.98 -14.42 13.46
CA ALA A 114 24.24 -14.92 12.12
C ALA A 114 22.92 -14.94 11.33
N PRO A 115 22.86 -14.34 10.12
CA PRO A 115 21.71 -14.49 9.24
C PRO A 115 21.44 -15.96 8.93
N SER A 116 20.17 -16.36 8.94
CA SER A 116 19.74 -17.69 8.56
C SER A 116 18.88 -17.65 7.31
N VAL A 117 18.90 -18.76 6.57
CA VAL A 117 17.98 -18.94 5.44
C VAL A 117 16.62 -19.30 6.01
N ILE A 118 15.64 -18.46 5.75
CA ILE A 118 14.24 -18.83 5.89
C ILE A 118 13.73 -19.33 4.54
N ILE A 119 13.01 -20.43 4.59
CA ILE A 119 12.24 -20.92 3.46
C ILE A 119 10.86 -20.29 3.60
N SER A 120 10.58 -19.29 2.79
CA SER A 120 9.22 -18.78 2.66
C SER A 120 8.58 -19.44 1.46
N ASP A 121 7.32 -19.85 1.60
CA ASP A 121 6.48 -20.04 0.43
C ASP A 121 6.43 -18.69 -0.28
N MET A 122 6.75 -18.65 -1.58
CA MET A 122 6.58 -17.42 -2.35
C MET A 122 5.09 -17.06 -2.29
N PRO A 123 4.71 -15.89 -1.76
CA PRO A 123 3.32 -15.48 -1.80
C PRO A 123 2.92 -15.30 -3.26
N LEU A 124 2.17 -16.27 -3.78
CA LEU A 124 1.47 -16.21 -5.07
C LEU A 124 2.37 -16.12 -6.31
N GLY A 125 2.87 -17.27 -6.78
CA GLY A 125 3.53 -17.46 -8.07
C GLY A 125 2.57 -17.44 -9.29
N LEU A 126 1.53 -16.60 -9.27
CA LEU A 126 0.70 -16.34 -10.44
C LEU A 126 1.04 -14.95 -10.98
N TYR A 127 2.13 -14.88 -11.74
CA TYR A 127 2.44 -13.73 -12.55
C TYR A 127 1.64 -13.84 -13.84
N LEU A 128 0.50 -13.14 -13.91
CA LEU A 128 -0.14 -12.87 -15.19
C LEU A 128 0.84 -12.02 -15.99
N THR A 129 1.53 -12.64 -16.95
CA THR A 129 2.35 -11.90 -17.90
C THR A 129 1.43 -10.92 -18.63
N GLU A 130 1.88 -9.69 -18.79
CA GLU A 130 1.10 -8.69 -19.50
C GLU A 130 0.91 -9.14 -20.95
N SER A 131 -0.36 -9.26 -21.35
CA SER A 131 -0.67 -9.34 -22.77
C SER A 131 -0.37 -7.97 -23.40
N HIS A 132 0.64 -7.92 -24.27
CA HIS A 132 0.94 -6.73 -25.06
C HIS A 132 0.05 -6.59 -26.31
N ASN A 133 -1.04 -7.35 -26.37
CA ASN A 133 -2.01 -7.21 -27.44
C ASN A 133 -2.72 -5.87 -27.32
N PHE A 134 -2.79 -5.13 -28.43
CA PHE A 134 -3.39 -3.80 -28.46
C PHE A 134 -4.84 -3.78 -27.94
N GLY A 135 -5.63 -4.83 -28.22
CA GLY A 135 -6.99 -4.96 -27.70
C GLY A 135 -7.06 -5.10 -26.17
N ASP A 136 -6.11 -5.82 -25.58
CA ASP A 136 -6.03 -6.01 -24.14
C ASP A 136 -5.58 -4.71 -23.44
N ILE A 137 -4.67 -3.95 -24.06
CA ILE A 137 -4.25 -2.63 -23.57
C ILE A 137 -5.45 -1.67 -23.50
N LEU A 138 -6.30 -1.64 -24.53
CA LEU A 138 -7.48 -0.76 -24.55
C LEU A 138 -8.48 -1.16 -23.47
N ASN A 139 -8.74 -2.46 -23.32
CA ASN A 139 -9.62 -2.98 -22.27
C ASN A 139 -9.06 -2.64 -20.88
N GLN A 140 -7.77 -2.84 -20.65
CA GLN A 140 -7.12 -2.57 -19.36
C GLN A 140 -7.13 -1.08 -19.01
N THR A 141 -6.95 -0.22 -20.01
CA THR A 141 -7.00 1.26 -19.85
C THR A 141 -8.36 1.73 -19.33
N LEU A 142 -9.45 1.05 -19.68
CA LEU A 142 -10.79 1.35 -19.16
C LEU A 142 -11.10 0.59 -17.86
N ALA A 143 -10.70 -0.68 -17.78
CA ALA A 143 -11.00 -1.55 -16.66
C ALA A 143 -10.28 -1.12 -15.36
N TYR A 144 -9.04 -0.63 -15.47
CA TYR A 144 -8.25 -0.26 -14.31
C TYR A 144 -8.83 0.97 -13.57
N PRO A 145 -9.10 2.12 -14.22
CA PRO A 145 -9.80 3.24 -13.57
C PRO A 145 -11.18 2.83 -13.02
N TRP A 146 -11.92 1.99 -13.74
CA TRP A 146 -13.21 1.50 -13.26
C TRP A 146 -13.07 0.66 -11.99
N SER A 147 -12.02 -0.15 -11.89
CA SER A 147 -11.72 -0.90 -10.68
C SER A 147 -11.40 0.02 -9.50
N ILE A 148 -10.62 1.07 -9.72
CA ILE A 148 -10.32 2.09 -8.68
C ILE A 148 -11.62 2.76 -8.21
N ILE A 149 -12.49 3.16 -9.13
CA ILE A 149 -13.80 3.75 -8.79
C ILE A 149 -14.62 2.80 -7.92
N ARG A 150 -14.72 1.51 -8.30
CA ARG A 150 -15.44 0.50 -7.49
C ARG A 150 -14.83 0.34 -6.09
N SER A 151 -13.50 0.31 -5.99
CA SER A 151 -12.80 0.24 -4.71
C SER A 151 -13.07 1.46 -3.84
N ASN A 152 -13.09 2.66 -4.42
CA ASN A 152 -13.43 3.89 -3.69
C ASN A 152 -14.87 3.86 -3.18
N VAL A 153 -15.83 3.43 -4.01
CA VAL A 153 -17.23 3.27 -3.58
C VAL A 153 -17.35 2.27 -2.42
N ALA A 154 -16.69 1.11 -2.54
CA ALA A 154 -16.69 0.10 -1.47
C ALA A 154 -16.03 0.62 -0.19
N GLY A 155 -14.88 1.29 -0.30
CA GLY A 155 -14.16 1.88 0.83
C GLY A 155 -14.98 2.93 1.56
N VAL A 156 -15.65 3.83 0.82
CA VAL A 156 -16.59 4.79 1.42
C VAL A 156 -17.70 4.06 2.18
N GLY A 157 -18.28 3.00 1.61
CA GLY A 157 -19.29 2.17 2.28
C GLY A 157 -18.77 1.52 3.57
N MET A 158 -17.53 1.02 3.56
CA MET A 158 -16.87 0.40 4.72
C MET A 158 -16.55 1.40 5.83
N ILE A 159 -16.22 2.64 5.48
CA ILE A 159 -16.03 3.73 6.44
C ILE A 159 -17.36 4.04 7.13
N PHE A 160 -18.46 4.16 6.37
CA PHE A 160 -19.77 4.43 6.95
C PHE A 160 -20.32 3.27 7.79
N SER A 161 -19.96 2.03 7.47
CA SER A 161 -20.33 0.84 8.26
C SER A 161 -19.42 0.60 9.47
N GLY A 162 -18.36 1.38 9.65
CA GLY A 162 -17.39 1.25 10.73
C GLY A 162 -16.41 0.08 10.57
N GLN A 163 -16.41 -0.60 9.43
CA GLN A 163 -15.45 -1.67 9.11
C GLN A 163 -14.05 -1.13 8.83
N LEU A 164 -13.96 0.13 8.41
CA LEU A 164 -12.70 0.79 8.11
C LEU A 164 -12.57 2.10 8.90
N SER A 165 -11.41 2.30 9.52
CA SER A 165 -11.13 3.51 10.28
C SER A 165 -11.03 4.72 9.36
N LEU A 166 -11.83 5.76 9.60
CA LEU A 166 -11.76 7.03 8.86
C LEU A 166 -10.35 7.63 8.93
N ARG A 167 -9.68 7.49 10.08
CA ARG A 167 -8.30 7.93 10.28
C ARG A 167 -7.42 7.20 9.29
N GLU A 168 -7.40 5.87 9.27
CA GLU A 168 -6.49 5.08 8.42
C GLU A 168 -6.80 5.21 6.92
N SER A 169 -8.08 5.37 6.56
CA SER A 169 -8.53 5.35 5.16
C SER A 169 -8.30 6.63 4.38
N LEU A 170 -8.22 7.77 5.08
CA LEU A 170 -8.06 9.07 4.43
C LEU A 170 -6.59 9.49 4.44
N ALA A 171 -6.03 9.64 3.24
CA ALA A 171 -4.72 10.26 3.04
C ALA A 171 -4.90 11.76 2.81
N GLY A 172 -4.27 12.59 3.66
CA GLY A 172 -4.20 14.03 3.44
C GLY A 172 -3.06 14.41 2.50
N PRO A 173 -2.84 15.72 2.27
CA PRO A 173 -1.75 16.20 1.45
C PRO A 173 -0.37 15.73 1.92
N ILE A 174 -0.16 15.61 3.23
CA ILE A 174 1.11 15.18 3.81
C ILE A 174 1.28 13.68 3.60
N GLY A 175 0.24 12.89 3.86
CA GLY A 175 0.21 11.46 3.56
C GLY A 175 0.48 11.15 2.09
N ILE A 176 -0.04 11.96 1.16
CA ILE A 176 0.27 11.81 -0.28
C ILE A 176 1.74 12.08 -0.56
N VAL A 177 2.33 13.13 0.02
CA VAL A 177 3.77 13.41 -0.12
C VAL A 177 4.61 12.26 0.47
N SER A 178 4.19 11.70 1.60
CA SER A 178 4.83 10.52 2.21
C SER A 178 4.76 9.31 1.30
N MET A 179 3.60 8.99 0.70
CA MET A 179 3.46 7.89 -0.25
C MET A 179 4.35 8.06 -1.49
N VAL A 180 4.44 9.27 -2.04
CA VAL A 180 5.35 9.55 -3.16
C VAL A 180 6.80 9.37 -2.73
N SER A 181 7.17 9.87 -1.55
CA SER A 181 8.52 9.79 -1.00
C SER A 181 8.93 8.34 -0.73
N GLU A 182 8.04 7.52 -0.17
CA GLU A 182 8.23 6.09 0.06
C GLU A 182 8.40 5.35 -1.28
N THR A 183 7.53 5.63 -2.26
CA THR A 183 7.60 5.05 -3.61
C THR A 183 8.97 5.30 -4.27
N VAL A 184 9.49 6.52 -4.13
CA VAL A 184 10.81 6.89 -4.68
C VAL A 184 11.94 6.21 -3.90
N GLN A 185 11.87 6.14 -2.57
CA GLN A 185 12.89 5.51 -1.74
C GLN A 185 12.98 3.99 -1.93
N GLN A 186 11.85 3.32 -2.21
CA GLN A 186 11.80 1.88 -2.47
C GLN A 186 12.28 1.51 -3.89
N SER A 187 12.48 2.49 -4.77
CA SER A 187 12.86 2.25 -6.15
C SER A 187 14.37 2.01 -6.31
N THR A 188 14.76 0.93 -6.99
CA THR A 188 16.18 0.57 -7.20
C THR A 188 16.81 1.25 -8.41
N SER A 189 16.02 1.89 -9.28
CA SER A 189 16.53 2.65 -10.42
C SER A 189 15.66 3.87 -10.72
N PHE A 190 16.24 4.89 -11.35
CA PHE A 190 15.51 6.09 -11.77
C PHE A 190 14.33 5.78 -12.70
N ARG A 191 14.50 4.80 -13.60
CA ARG A 191 13.43 4.36 -14.51
C ARG A 191 12.24 3.77 -13.74
N GLN A 192 12.53 2.90 -12.77
CA GLN A 192 11.51 2.28 -11.93
C GLN A 192 10.80 3.32 -11.05
N ALA A 193 11.54 4.30 -10.51
CA ALA A 193 10.96 5.39 -9.74
C ALA A 193 9.95 6.20 -10.56
N ILE A 194 10.29 6.55 -11.81
CA ILE A 194 9.37 7.24 -12.72
C ILE A 194 8.12 6.39 -12.97
N GLU A 195 8.29 5.10 -13.27
CA GLU A 195 7.18 4.20 -13.57
C GLU A 195 6.19 4.11 -12.39
N TYR A 196 6.69 3.90 -11.18
CA TYR A 196 5.84 3.81 -9.98
C TYR A 196 5.20 5.15 -9.63
N VAL A 197 5.91 6.26 -9.78
CA VAL A 197 5.33 7.59 -9.54
C VAL A 197 4.25 7.91 -10.57
N LEU A 198 4.42 7.54 -11.85
CA LEU A 198 3.39 7.71 -12.88
C LEU A 198 2.16 6.84 -12.60
N MET A 199 2.37 5.61 -12.14
CA MET A 199 1.27 4.73 -11.71
C MET A 199 0.52 5.32 -10.51
N LEU A 200 1.23 5.82 -9.50
CA LEU A 200 0.65 6.50 -8.34
C LEU A 200 -0.10 7.76 -8.76
N PHE A 201 0.46 8.55 -9.67
CA PHE A 201 -0.21 9.72 -10.23
C PHE A 201 -1.51 9.36 -10.95
N GLY A 202 -1.50 8.28 -11.73
CA GLY A 202 -2.70 7.73 -12.37
C GLY A 202 -3.77 7.33 -11.36
N LEU A 203 -3.37 6.59 -10.32
CA LEU A 203 -4.26 6.19 -9.22
C LEU A 203 -4.88 7.41 -8.52
N LEU A 204 -4.06 8.39 -8.14
CA LEU A 204 -4.52 9.62 -7.48
C LEU A 204 -5.43 10.45 -8.38
N SER A 205 -5.12 10.54 -9.68
CA SER A 205 -5.95 11.24 -10.66
C SER A 205 -7.34 10.63 -10.77
N VAL A 206 -7.45 9.31 -10.83
CA VAL A 206 -8.74 8.62 -10.85
C VAL A 206 -9.49 8.80 -9.53
N ALA A 207 -8.79 8.77 -8.38
CA ALA A 207 -9.40 9.01 -7.08
C ALA A 207 -9.95 10.44 -6.95
N VAL A 208 -9.18 11.46 -7.32
CA VAL A 208 -9.62 12.86 -7.34
C VAL A 208 -10.79 13.05 -8.31
N GLY A 209 -10.71 12.44 -9.50
CA GLY A 209 -11.80 12.43 -10.47
C GLY A 209 -13.09 11.82 -9.90
N PHE A 210 -12.98 10.69 -9.20
CA PHE A 210 -14.11 10.06 -8.51
C PHE A 210 -14.74 11.00 -7.48
N PHE A 211 -13.95 11.62 -6.60
CA PHE A 211 -14.47 12.55 -5.61
C PHE A 211 -15.10 13.79 -6.24
N ASN A 212 -14.50 14.34 -7.31
CA ASN A 212 -15.04 15.49 -8.03
C ASN A 212 -16.38 15.19 -8.72
N LEU A 213 -16.66 13.93 -9.08
CA LEU A 213 -17.93 13.51 -9.67
C LEU A 213 -19.03 13.25 -8.64
N LEU A 214 -18.74 13.31 -7.34
CA LEU A 214 -19.76 13.18 -6.31
C LEU A 214 -20.79 14.32 -6.41
N PRO A 215 -22.07 14.06 -6.10
CA PRO A 215 -23.15 15.04 -6.18
C PRO A 215 -23.11 16.04 -5.01
N ILE A 216 -21.95 16.65 -4.76
CA ILE A 216 -21.67 17.52 -3.62
C ILE A 216 -21.07 18.83 -4.15
N PRO A 217 -21.81 19.94 -4.15
CA PRO A 217 -21.22 21.27 -4.38
C PRO A 217 -20.12 21.56 -3.33
N PRO A 218 -19.02 22.25 -3.67
CA PRO A 218 -18.75 22.98 -4.91
C PRO A 218 -18.14 22.11 -6.03
N LEU A 219 -18.06 20.79 -5.86
CA LEU A 219 -17.44 19.89 -6.82
C LEU A 219 -18.23 19.84 -8.14
N ASP A 220 -17.55 19.45 -9.22
CA ASP A 220 -18.11 19.39 -10.58
C ASP A 220 -19.36 18.51 -10.66
N GLY A 221 -19.41 17.42 -9.90
CA GLY A 221 -20.57 16.53 -9.79
C GLY A 221 -21.82 17.22 -9.20
N GLY A 222 -21.65 18.25 -8.37
CA GLY A 222 -22.73 19.11 -7.90
C GLY A 222 -23.35 19.94 -9.03
N HIS A 223 -22.52 20.44 -9.95
CA HIS A 223 -22.99 21.14 -11.15
C HIS A 223 -23.69 20.18 -12.13
N LEU A 224 -23.16 18.98 -12.31
CA LEU A 224 -23.82 17.92 -13.07
C LEU A 224 -25.18 17.55 -12.46
N LEU A 225 -25.28 17.48 -11.14
CA LEU A 225 -26.56 17.25 -10.45
C LEU A 225 -27.55 18.38 -10.73
N PHE A 226 -27.13 19.64 -10.65
CA PHE A 226 -28.00 20.77 -11.00
C PHE A 226 -28.49 20.68 -12.44
N ALA A 227 -27.60 20.41 -13.39
CA ALA A 227 -27.95 20.24 -14.80
C ALA A 227 -28.92 19.07 -15.03
N ALA A 228 -28.72 17.94 -14.34
CA ALA A 228 -29.62 16.79 -14.40
C ALA A 228 -31.03 17.14 -13.88
N ILE A 229 -31.10 17.83 -12.74
CA ILE A 229 -32.38 18.27 -12.15
C ILE A 229 -33.07 19.28 -13.06
N GLU A 230 -32.34 20.27 -13.60
CA GLU A 230 -32.88 21.27 -14.53
C GLU A 230 -33.36 20.63 -15.84
N GLY A 231 -32.64 19.61 -16.34
CA GLY A 231 -33.01 18.82 -17.51
C GLY A 231 -34.31 18.04 -17.32
N ILE A 232 -34.49 17.39 -16.17
CA ILE A 232 -35.72 16.68 -15.81
C ILE A 232 -36.88 17.66 -15.62
N LYS A 233 -36.64 18.77 -14.88
CA LYS A 233 -37.65 19.78 -14.58
C LYS A 233 -37.99 20.65 -15.79
N ARG A 234 -37.14 20.65 -16.83
CA ARG A 234 -37.15 21.56 -17.99
C ARG A 234 -37.28 23.04 -17.60
N LYS A 235 -36.82 23.38 -16.39
CA LYS A 235 -36.85 24.73 -15.83
C LYS A 235 -35.59 24.95 -14.99
N PRO A 236 -34.97 26.14 -15.06
CA PRO A 236 -33.80 26.44 -14.26
C PRO A 236 -34.13 26.41 -12.77
N LEU A 237 -33.17 25.96 -11.97
CA LEU A 237 -33.19 26.15 -10.52
C LEU A 237 -32.97 27.64 -10.23
N SER A 238 -33.58 28.13 -9.16
CA SER A 238 -33.40 29.53 -8.79
C SER A 238 -31.95 29.79 -8.40
N ASP A 239 -31.43 30.96 -8.78
CA ASP A 239 -30.03 31.33 -8.50
C ASP A 239 -29.76 31.36 -6.99
N ARG A 240 -30.75 31.80 -6.20
CA ARG A 240 -30.69 31.77 -4.73
C ARG A 240 -30.51 30.34 -4.19
N PHE A 241 -31.21 29.36 -4.76
CA PHE A 241 -31.06 27.96 -4.33
C PHE A 241 -29.66 27.44 -4.66
N LYS A 242 -29.20 27.63 -5.90
CA LYS A 242 -27.85 27.23 -6.33
C LYS A 242 -26.78 27.87 -5.44
N GLN A 243 -26.87 29.17 -5.19
CA GLN A 243 -25.93 29.89 -4.34
C GLN A 243 -25.90 29.36 -2.91
N VAL A 244 -27.07 29.12 -2.29
CA VAL A 244 -27.14 28.60 -0.92
C VAL A 244 -26.54 27.20 -0.83
N VAL A 245 -26.95 26.28 -1.72
CA VAL A 245 -26.43 24.90 -1.71
C VAL A 245 -24.93 24.88 -1.97
N THR A 246 -24.44 25.66 -2.94
CA THR A 246 -22.99 25.76 -3.20
C THR A 246 -22.22 26.34 -2.02
N THR A 247 -22.76 27.35 -1.34
CA THR A 247 -22.10 27.96 -0.18
C THR A 247 -22.05 26.99 1.00
N VAL A 248 -23.16 26.32 1.30
CA VAL A 248 -23.21 25.30 2.37
C VAL A 248 -22.25 24.15 2.05
N GLY A 249 -22.27 23.68 0.80
CA GLY A 249 -21.36 22.64 0.32
C GLY A 249 -19.89 23.04 0.45
N LEU A 250 -19.54 24.27 0.09
CA LEU A 250 -18.19 24.82 0.24
C LEU A 250 -17.75 24.85 1.71
N VAL A 251 -18.61 25.30 2.62
CA VAL A 251 -18.29 25.34 4.05
C VAL A 251 -18.05 23.92 4.59
N LEU A 252 -18.90 22.96 4.24
CA LEU A 252 -18.73 21.56 4.64
C LEU A 252 -17.46 20.95 4.05
N PHE A 253 -17.17 21.24 2.78
CA PHE A 253 -15.94 20.80 2.12
C PHE A 253 -14.69 21.35 2.81
N LEU A 254 -14.67 22.64 3.14
CA LEU A 254 -13.56 23.26 3.86
C LEU A 254 -13.41 22.68 5.27
N ALA A 255 -14.51 22.44 5.98
CA ALA A 255 -14.48 21.79 7.29
C ALA A 255 -13.89 20.37 7.20
N LEU A 256 -14.29 19.59 6.19
CA LEU A 256 -13.72 18.27 5.92
C LEU A 256 -12.23 18.36 5.57
N PHE A 257 -11.82 19.33 4.76
CA PHE A 257 -10.43 19.53 4.39
C PHE A 257 -9.54 19.81 5.62
N VAL A 258 -9.99 20.69 6.51
CA VAL A 258 -9.30 20.95 7.79
C VAL A 258 -9.24 19.69 8.66
N LEU A 259 -10.34 18.93 8.73
CA LEU A 259 -10.37 17.65 9.45
C LEU A 259 -9.36 16.65 8.88
N VAL A 260 -9.26 16.52 7.55
CA VAL A 260 -8.30 15.62 6.91
C VAL A 260 -6.87 16.04 7.23
N ILE A 261 -6.54 17.34 7.16
CA ILE A 261 -5.22 17.84 7.54
C ILE A 261 -4.91 17.52 9.00
N TYR A 262 -5.88 17.72 9.90
CA TYR A 262 -5.72 17.38 11.31
C TYR A 262 -5.45 15.88 11.50
N LEU A 263 -6.22 15.01 10.84
CA LEU A 263 -6.01 13.56 10.91
C LEU A 263 -4.63 13.17 10.36
N ASP A 264 -4.21 13.78 9.26
CA ASP A 264 -2.91 13.53 8.63
C ASP A 264 -1.74 13.94 9.55
N ALA A 265 -1.84 15.13 10.15
CA ALA A 265 -0.88 15.61 11.13
C ALA A 265 -0.85 14.72 12.38
N SER A 266 -2.01 14.29 12.88
CA SER A 266 -2.10 13.41 14.06
C SER A 266 -1.42 12.05 13.84
N LYS A 267 -1.52 11.48 12.63
CA LYS A 267 -0.82 10.25 12.26
C LYS A 267 0.69 10.43 12.31
N LEU A 268 1.19 11.54 11.76
CA LEU A 268 2.62 11.82 11.71
C LEU A 268 3.20 12.13 13.09
N LEU A 269 2.40 12.74 13.97
CA LEU A 269 2.83 13.16 15.30
C LEU A 269 2.54 12.12 16.40
N GLY A 270 1.92 10.98 16.06
CA GLY A 270 1.79 9.83 16.96
C GLY A 270 0.75 9.94 18.08
N PHE A 271 -0.30 10.77 17.92
CA PHE A 271 -1.43 10.86 18.87
C PHE A 271 -2.77 10.69 18.18
#